data_AF-A0A1H6TWZ2-F1
#
_entry.id   AF-A0A1H6TWZ2-F1
#
_cell.length_a   1.000
_cell.length_b   1.000
_cell.length_c   1.000
_cell.angle_alpha   90.00
_cell.angle_beta   90.00
_cell.angle_gamma   90.00
#
_symmetry.space_group_name_H-M   'P 1'
#
loop_
_entity.id
_entity.type
_entity.pdbx_description
1 polymer ?
#
loop_
_entity_poly.entity_id
_entity_poly.type
_entity_poly.pdbx_seq_one_letter_code
_entity_poly.pdbx_strand_id
1 'polypeptide(L)'
;MLAYLSRYTHRVAISNHRLVSADADTVAFQWKDYRIKRGDRMKVIRLSTSEFIRRFLSHVLPSGFHRIRHAGFLANGIHRNRIEKIRCLIDTEPKPARTTGEDEHADASERDPRKTCLKCGGAMIVIETFTRGQTPRSRAPPWEDAA
;
A
#
# COMPACT_ATOMS: atom_id res chain seq x y z
N MET A 1 5.34 -15.50 23.71
CA MET A 1 5.20 -14.44 22.68
C MET A 1 5.86 -14.82 21.34
N LEU A 2 7.06 -15.40 21.33
CA LEU A 2 7.78 -15.87 20.12
C LEU A 2 6.98 -16.83 19.21
N ALA A 3 6.33 -17.85 19.77
CA ALA A 3 5.55 -18.81 18.98
C ALA A 3 4.30 -18.21 18.31
N TYR A 4 3.78 -17.09 18.81
CA TYR A 4 2.64 -16.40 18.21
C TYR A 4 3.09 -15.60 16.99
N LEU A 5 4.16 -14.81 17.15
CA LEU A 5 4.70 -13.97 16.07
C LEU A 5 5.27 -14.81 14.93
N SER A 6 6.01 -15.88 15.24
CA SER A 6 6.55 -16.82 14.24
C SER A 6 5.46 -17.46 13.37
N ARG A 7 4.30 -17.80 13.94
CA ARG A 7 3.15 -18.31 13.15
C ARG A 7 2.56 -17.24 12.24
N TYR A 8 2.59 -15.98 12.66
CA TYR A 8 2.07 -14.85 11.89
C TYR A 8 3.00 -14.45 10.72
N THR A 9 4.31 -14.68 10.86
CA THR A 9 5.27 -14.41 9.79
C THR A 9 5.32 -15.55 8.77
N HIS A 10 5.37 -16.81 9.22
CA HIS A 10 5.62 -17.96 8.33
C HIS A 10 4.38 -18.64 7.75
N ARG A 11 3.18 -18.53 8.33
CA ARG A 11 2.01 -19.28 7.82
C ARG A 11 1.29 -18.54 6.71
N VAL A 12 1.11 -19.19 5.57
CA VAL A 12 0.33 -18.68 4.41
C VAL A 12 -1.19 -18.80 4.71
N ALA A 13 -2.05 -18.61 3.70
CA ALA A 13 -3.50 -18.70 3.79
C ALA A 13 -4.03 -19.95 4.50
N ILE A 14 -3.44 -21.12 4.18
CA ILE A 14 -3.85 -22.42 4.69
C ILE A 14 -2.63 -23.35 4.79
N SER A 15 -2.66 -24.28 5.74
CA SER A 15 -1.62 -25.30 5.92
C SER A 15 -2.01 -26.62 5.28
N ASN A 16 -1.05 -27.37 4.74
CA ASN A 16 -1.30 -28.63 4.02
C ASN A 16 -2.10 -29.67 4.81
N HIS A 17 -1.91 -29.80 6.13
CA HIS A 17 -2.67 -30.75 6.96
C HIS A 17 -4.19 -30.47 7.00
N ARG A 18 -4.63 -29.28 6.54
CA ARG A 18 -6.06 -28.95 6.44
C ARG A 18 -6.66 -29.35 5.10
N LEU A 19 -5.85 -29.69 4.09
CA LEU A 19 -6.37 -30.18 2.81
C LEU A 19 -6.89 -31.60 3.00
N VAL A 20 -8.12 -31.85 2.54
CA VAL A 20 -8.77 -33.16 2.60
C VAL A 20 -8.66 -33.84 1.24
N SER A 21 -8.96 -33.12 0.16
CA SER A 21 -8.81 -33.59 -1.22
C SER A 21 -8.68 -32.40 -2.17
N ALA A 22 -8.06 -32.62 -3.32
CA ALA A 22 -8.01 -31.65 -4.41
C ALA A 22 -8.07 -32.40 -5.74
N ASP A 23 -8.97 -31.97 -6.61
CA ASP A 23 -9.12 -32.43 -7.98
C ASP A 23 -9.16 -31.22 -8.94
N ALA A 24 -9.37 -31.45 -10.23
CA ALA A 24 -9.37 -30.39 -11.24
C ALA A 24 -10.44 -29.32 -10.97
N ASP A 25 -11.59 -29.72 -10.43
CA ASP A 25 -12.76 -28.86 -10.31
C ASP A 25 -12.94 -28.33 -8.88
N THR A 26 -12.52 -29.09 -7.87
CA THR A 26 -12.84 -28.86 -6.47
C THR A 26 -11.65 -29.07 -5.53
N VAL A 27 -11.52 -28.16 -4.56
CA VAL A 27 -10.63 -28.31 -3.40
C VAL A 27 -11.44 -28.38 -2.12
N ALA A 28 -11.22 -29.43 -1.33
CA ALA A 28 -11.86 -29.64 -0.03
C ALA A 28 -10.84 -29.47 1.10
N PHE A 29 -11.17 -28.66 2.10
CA PHE A 29 -10.29 -28.42 3.24
C PHE A 29 -11.04 -28.16 4.53
N GLN A 30 -10.39 -28.48 5.64
CA GLN A 30 -10.86 -28.22 6.99
C GLN A 30 -10.63 -26.76 7.38
N TRP A 31 -11.65 -26.15 7.97
CA TRP A 31 -11.59 -24.82 8.54
C TRP A 31 -12.21 -24.83 9.94
N LYS A 32 -11.86 -23.81 10.73
CA LYS A 32 -12.40 -23.63 12.07
C LYS A 32 -13.54 -22.63 12.01
N ASP A 33 -14.75 -23.09 12.30
CA ASP A 33 -15.91 -22.21 12.43
C ASP A 33 -15.89 -21.49 13.78
N TYR A 34 -15.44 -20.24 13.75
CA TYR A 34 -15.38 -19.38 14.92
C TYR A 34 -16.77 -18.91 15.39
N ARG A 35 -17.84 -19.12 14.60
CA ARG A 35 -19.22 -18.81 15.00
C ARG A 35 -19.72 -19.81 16.05
N ILE A 36 -19.22 -21.05 16.01
CA ILE A 36 -19.55 -22.09 16.97
C ILE A 36 -18.74 -21.88 18.25
N LYS A 37 -19.42 -21.51 19.35
CA LYS A 37 -18.76 -21.25 20.64
C LYS A 37 -18.52 -22.52 21.49
N ARG A 38 -19.28 -23.59 21.30
CA ARG A 38 -19.13 -24.87 22.04
C ARG A 38 -19.34 -26.06 21.12
N GLY A 39 -18.66 -27.18 21.38
CA GLY A 39 -18.67 -28.38 20.53
C GLY A 39 -17.60 -28.38 19.43
N ASP A 40 -17.73 -29.30 18.47
CA ASP A 40 -16.80 -29.42 17.35
C ASP A 40 -16.91 -28.23 16.39
N ARG A 41 -15.80 -27.51 16.28
CA ARG A 41 -15.67 -26.30 15.43
C ARG A 41 -14.98 -26.60 14.11
N MET A 42 -14.45 -27.80 13.91
CA MET A 42 -13.79 -28.16 12.67
C MET A 42 -14.83 -28.59 11.65
N LYS A 43 -14.82 -27.95 10.48
CA LYS A 43 -15.74 -28.24 9.38
C LYS A 43 -14.97 -28.36 8.09
N VAL A 44 -15.47 -29.17 7.16
CA VAL A 44 -14.94 -29.25 5.80
C VAL A 44 -15.73 -28.32 4.91
N ILE A 45 -15.03 -27.51 4.11
CA ILE A 45 -15.62 -26.72 3.03
C ILE A 45 -15.04 -27.19 1.71
N ARG A 46 -15.87 -27.16 0.66
CA ARG A 46 -15.47 -27.42 -0.73
C ARG A 46 -15.63 -26.13 -1.51
N LEU A 47 -14.61 -25.76 -2.28
CA LEU A 47 -14.64 -24.63 -3.19
C LEU A 47 -14.24 -25.12 -4.58
N SER A 48 -14.67 -24.42 -5.62
CA SER A 48 -14.08 -24.65 -6.94
C SER A 48 -12.57 -24.35 -6.89
N THR A 49 -11.79 -25.04 -7.73
CA THR A 49 -10.34 -24.84 -7.81
C THR A 49 -9.98 -23.39 -8.11
N SER A 50 -10.72 -22.74 -9.02
CA SER A 50 -10.55 -21.33 -9.35
C SER A 50 -10.76 -20.40 -8.15
N GLU A 51 -11.81 -20.63 -7.36
CA GLU A 51 -12.12 -19.83 -6.19
C GLU A 51 -11.10 -20.06 -5.07
N PHE A 52 -10.63 -21.29 -4.91
CA PHE A 52 -9.55 -21.61 -3.98
C PHE A 52 -8.27 -20.85 -4.32
N ILE A 53 -7.84 -20.88 -5.59
CA ILE A 53 -6.64 -20.18 -6.07
C ILE A 53 -6.78 -18.67 -5.86
N ARG A 54 -7.91 -18.07 -6.26
CA ARG A 54 -8.18 -16.63 -6.08
C ARG A 54 -8.05 -16.20 -4.62
N ARG A 55 -8.65 -16.97 -3.70
CA ARG A 55 -8.54 -16.71 -2.25
C ARG A 55 -7.13 -16.94 -1.74
N PHE A 56 -6.44 -17.98 -2.20
CA PHE A 56 -5.07 -18.27 -1.79
C PHE A 56 -4.13 -17.13 -2.17
N LEU A 57 -4.19 -16.68 -3.44
CA LEU A 57 -3.36 -15.59 -3.95
C LEU A 57 -3.64 -14.25 -3.27
N SER A 58 -4.86 -14.03 -2.76
CA SER A 58 -5.19 -12.83 -1.96
C SER A 58 -4.39 -12.74 -0.65
N HIS A 59 -3.77 -13.83 -0.19
CA HIS A 59 -2.89 -13.85 0.99
C HIS A 59 -1.41 -13.66 0.63
N VAL A 60 -1.07 -13.69 -0.66
CA VAL A 60 0.28 -13.46 -1.16
C VAL A 60 0.43 -11.95 -1.40
N LEU A 61 1.34 -11.33 -0.68
CA LEU A 61 1.60 -9.90 -0.86
C LEU A 61 2.37 -9.69 -2.18
N PRO A 62 2.02 -8.67 -2.99
CA PRO A 62 2.81 -8.31 -4.16
C PRO A 62 4.25 -7.94 -3.78
N SER A 63 5.15 -7.99 -4.76
CA SER A 63 6.55 -7.61 -4.56
C SER A 63 6.68 -6.20 -3.96
N GLY A 64 7.62 -6.02 -3.04
CA GLY A 64 7.83 -4.78 -2.29
C GLY A 64 6.93 -4.61 -1.05
N PHE A 65 5.90 -5.45 -0.87
CA PHE A 65 5.05 -5.39 0.32
C PHE A 65 5.46 -6.41 1.39
N HIS A 66 5.63 -5.90 2.61
CA HIS A 66 5.99 -6.70 3.77
C HIS A 66 4.76 -6.97 4.65
N ARG A 67 4.68 -8.20 5.16
CA ARG A 67 3.55 -8.64 6.00
C ARG A 67 3.54 -7.94 7.35
N ILE A 68 4.72 -7.69 7.91
CA ILE A 68 4.90 -6.85 9.10
C ILE A 68 5.49 -5.52 8.64
N ARG A 69 4.82 -4.43 9.02
CA ARG A 69 5.22 -3.07 8.67
C ARG A 69 5.70 -2.37 9.93
N HIS A 70 7.01 -2.19 10.04
CA HIS A 70 7.64 -1.51 11.18
C HIS A 70 7.73 0.01 10.99
N ALA A 71 7.71 0.48 9.74
CA ALA A 71 7.84 1.89 9.37
C ALA A 71 6.81 2.29 8.30
N GLY A 72 6.69 3.60 8.08
CA GLY A 72 5.76 4.19 7.12
C GLY A 72 4.35 4.40 7.67
N PHE A 73 3.47 4.96 6.84
CA PHE A 73 2.11 5.31 7.27
C PHE A 73 1.20 4.10 7.50
N LEU A 74 1.59 2.92 7.02
CA LEU A 74 0.88 1.65 7.21
C LEU A 74 1.44 0.82 8.39
N ALA A 75 2.31 1.40 9.22
CA ALA A 75 2.85 0.71 10.38
C ALA A 75 1.78 0.40 11.44
N ASN A 76 1.88 -0.80 12.04
CA ASN A 76 0.96 -1.24 13.08
C ASN A 76 1.09 -0.33 14.31
N GLY A 77 -0.03 0.24 14.79
CA GLY A 77 -0.08 1.21 15.89
C GLY A 77 -0.44 2.63 15.45
N ILE A 78 0.03 3.07 14.27
CA ILE A 78 -0.20 4.45 13.79
C ILE A 78 -1.07 4.52 12.53
N HIS A 79 -1.28 3.39 11.84
CA HIS A 79 -1.91 3.39 10.52
C HIS A 79 -3.33 3.94 10.49
N ARG A 80 -4.15 3.69 11.52
CA ARG A 80 -5.55 4.18 11.53
C ARG A 80 -5.62 5.70 11.44
N ASN A 81 -4.96 6.39 12.36
CA ASN A 81 -4.93 7.85 12.40
C ASN A 81 -4.24 8.44 11.16
N ARG A 82 -3.18 7.79 10.66
CA ARG A 82 -2.48 8.25 9.46
C ARG A 82 -3.30 8.09 8.19
N ILE A 83 -4.00 6.98 8.01
CA ILE A 83 -4.88 6.75 6.85
C ILE A 83 -6.03 7.77 6.84
N GLU A 84 -6.64 8.01 8.00
CA GLU A 84 -7.69 9.03 8.12
C GLU A 84 -7.18 10.42 7.73
N LYS A 85 -6.03 10.84 8.28
CA LYS A 85 -5.41 12.12 7.91
C LYS A 85 -5.07 12.20 6.42
N ILE A 86 -4.56 11.12 5.82
CA ILE A 86 -4.26 11.05 4.39
C ILE A 86 -5.53 11.22 3.56
N ARG A 87 -6.63 10.54 3.93
CA ARG A 87 -7.92 10.70 3.24
C ARG A 87 -8.41 12.13 3.31
N CYS A 88 -8.41 12.75 4.49
CA CYS A 88 -8.79 14.16 4.63
C CYS A 88 -7.95 15.08 3.73
N LEU A 89 -6.62 14.87 3.68
CA LEU A 89 -5.73 15.66 2.83
C LEU A 89 -5.96 15.45 1.32
N ILE A 90 -6.36 14.24 0.91
CA ILE A 90 -6.69 13.93 -0.50
C ILE A 90 -8.05 14.52 -0.89
N ASP A 91 -9.03 14.45 0.02
CA ASP A 91 -10.40 14.93 -0.20
C ASP A 91 -10.53 16.45 0.00
N THR A 92 -9.48 17.12 0.48
CA THR A 92 -9.46 18.59 0.55
C THR A 92 -9.23 19.12 -0.87
N GLU A 93 -10.18 19.89 -1.41
CA GLU A 93 -9.98 20.58 -2.68
C GLU A 93 -8.70 21.42 -2.65
N PRO A 94 -7.87 21.37 -3.70
CA PRO A 94 -6.70 22.23 -3.77
C PRO A 94 -7.16 23.68 -3.68
N LYS A 95 -6.72 24.37 -2.62
CA LYS A 95 -6.92 25.82 -2.46
C LYS A 95 -6.53 26.48 -3.78
N PRO A 96 -7.42 27.25 -4.44
CA PRO A 96 -7.09 27.84 -5.72
C PRO A 96 -5.82 28.65 -5.55
N ALA A 97 -4.79 28.29 -6.33
CA ALA A 97 -3.61 29.11 -6.46
C ALA A 97 -4.11 30.49 -6.89
N ARG A 98 -3.82 31.51 -6.07
CA ARG A 98 -4.13 32.89 -6.44
C ARG A 98 -3.38 33.18 -7.73
N THR A 99 -4.09 33.18 -8.84
CA THR A 99 -3.66 33.80 -10.09
C THR A 99 -3.80 35.30 -9.91
N THR A 100 -2.74 35.95 -9.46
CA THR A 100 -2.53 37.37 -9.82
C THR A 100 -1.96 37.36 -11.23
N GLY A 101 -2.78 37.79 -12.17
CA GLY A 101 -2.37 38.01 -13.54
C GLY A 101 -1.52 39.26 -13.69
N GLU A 102 -0.87 39.28 -14.85
CA GLU A 102 -0.35 40.41 -15.61
C GLU A 102 1.01 40.98 -15.16
N ASP A 103 1.98 40.64 -16.00
CA ASP A 103 3.28 41.23 -16.27
C ASP A 103 3.39 42.73 -15.95
N GLU A 104 4.39 43.10 -15.15
CA GLU A 104 5.45 44.02 -15.57
C GLU A 104 6.55 44.16 -14.49
N HIS A 105 7.79 44.01 -14.94
CA HIS A 105 9.05 44.46 -14.32
C HIS A 105 9.53 43.85 -12.98
N ALA A 106 10.45 42.90 -13.15
CA ALA A 106 11.61 42.55 -12.34
C ALA A 106 11.83 43.33 -11.01
N ASP A 107 11.75 42.60 -9.89
CA ASP A 107 12.78 42.73 -8.86
C ASP A 107 13.01 41.38 -8.13
N ALA A 108 14.28 41.13 -7.85
CA ALA A 108 14.80 39.87 -7.35
C ALA A 108 14.67 39.79 -5.83
N SER A 109 13.70 39.03 -5.30
CA SER A 109 13.81 38.33 -4.01
C SER A 109 12.47 37.73 -3.59
N GLU A 110 12.14 36.53 -4.06
CA GLU A 110 11.30 35.60 -3.29
C GLU A 110 11.69 34.17 -3.67
N ARG A 111 12.80 33.70 -3.07
CA ARG A 111 13.16 32.28 -3.12
C ARG A 111 12.14 31.52 -2.29
N ASP A 112 11.10 30.99 -2.92
CA ASP A 112 10.22 30.00 -2.31
C ASP A 112 11.09 28.85 -1.78
N PRO A 113 11.16 28.61 -0.45
CA PRO A 113 11.99 27.55 0.13
C PRO A 113 11.55 26.15 -0.33
N ARG A 114 10.41 26.01 -1.02
CA ARG A 114 9.99 24.78 -1.68
C ARG A 114 10.75 24.49 -2.98
N LYS A 115 11.55 25.42 -3.48
CA LYS A 115 12.38 25.27 -4.70
C LYS A 115 13.84 24.96 -4.39
N THR A 116 14.19 24.58 -3.16
CA THR A 116 15.56 24.13 -2.82
C THR A 116 15.58 22.67 -2.40
N CYS A 117 16.57 21.93 -2.88
CA CYS A 117 16.79 20.55 -2.49
C CYS A 117 17.21 20.49 -1.02
N LEU A 118 16.46 19.75 -0.19
CA LEU A 118 16.74 19.61 1.25
C LEU A 118 18.05 18.86 1.56
N LYS A 119 18.71 18.28 0.55
CA LYS A 119 19.96 17.53 0.70
C LYS A 119 21.20 18.35 0.33
N CYS A 120 21.15 19.10 -0.77
CA CYS A 120 22.31 19.87 -1.29
C CYS A 120 22.08 21.38 -1.36
N GLY A 121 20.87 21.89 -1.09
CA GLY A 121 20.53 23.29 -1.24
C GLY A 121 20.40 23.77 -2.70
N GLY A 122 20.59 22.87 -3.68
CA GLY A 122 20.47 23.18 -5.11
C GLY A 122 19.05 23.64 -5.49
N ALA A 123 18.97 24.48 -6.53
CA ALA A 123 17.69 24.96 -7.05
C ALA A 123 16.95 23.84 -7.78
N MET A 124 15.70 23.59 -7.40
CA MET A 124 14.80 22.65 -8.05
C MET A 124 13.96 23.37 -9.10
N ILE A 125 13.91 22.79 -10.30
CA ILE A 125 13.06 23.26 -11.41
C ILE A 125 11.93 22.25 -11.65
N VAL A 126 10.74 22.74 -11.99
CA VAL A 126 9.61 21.89 -12.35
C VAL A 126 9.77 21.48 -13.81
N ILE A 127 10.00 20.19 -14.06
CA ILE A 127 10.17 19.65 -15.41
C ILE A 127 8.80 19.40 -16.08
N GLU A 128 7.81 18.91 -15.33
CA GLU A 128 6.48 18.59 -15.84
C GLU A 128 5.45 18.56 -14.70
N THR A 129 4.22 18.97 -14.98
CA THR A 129 3.05 18.76 -14.10
C THR A 129 2.04 17.89 -14.83
N PHE A 130 1.50 16.89 -14.14
CA PHE A 130 0.52 15.97 -14.72
C PHE A 130 -0.71 15.86 -13.81
N THR A 131 -1.87 15.76 -14.45
CA THR A 131 -3.16 15.58 -13.76
C THR A 131 -3.41 14.10 -13.47
N ARG A 132 -4.41 13.83 -12.61
CA ARG A 132 -4.76 12.47 -12.21
C ARG A 132 -5.13 11.62 -13.43
N GLY A 133 -4.40 10.53 -13.64
CA GLY A 133 -4.62 9.60 -14.75
C GLY A 133 -3.71 9.83 -15.96
N GLN A 134 -2.91 10.90 -15.97
CA GLN A 134 -1.89 11.11 -17.00
C GLN A 134 -0.60 10.39 -16.65
N THR A 135 0.02 9.78 -17.66
CA THR A 135 1.36 9.20 -17.54
C THR A 135 2.40 10.31 -17.71
N PRO A 136 3.33 10.51 -16.77
CA PRO A 136 4.43 11.47 -16.94
C PRO A 136 5.22 11.15 -18.20
N ARG A 137 5.58 12.18 -18.98
CA ARG A 137 6.42 12.02 -20.17
C ARG A 137 7.90 11.91 -19.80
N SER A 138 8.27 12.53 -18.69
CA SER A 138 9.61 12.45 -18.13
C SER A 138 9.72 11.32 -17.10
N ARG A 139 10.72 10.44 -17.26
CA ARG A 139 11.09 9.46 -16.24
C ARG A 139 12.10 10.13 -15.31
N ALA A 140 11.86 10.13 -14.01
CA ALA A 140 12.84 10.63 -13.06
C ALA A 140 14.18 9.89 -13.26
N PRO A 141 15.32 10.59 -13.26
CA PRO A 141 16.62 9.93 -13.34
C PRO A 141 16.79 8.98 -12.14
N PRO A 142 17.61 7.92 -12.27
CA PRO A 142 18.02 7.09 -11.14
C PRO A 142 18.50 7.98 -9.99
N TRP A 143 18.22 7.55 -8.75
CA TRP A 143 18.53 8.33 -7.55
C TRP A 143 20.03 8.69 -7.41
N GLU A 144 20.90 7.93 -8.07
CA GLU A 144 22.35 8.13 -8.11
C GLU A 144 22.75 9.35 -8.95
N ASP A 145 21.95 9.73 -9.94
CA ASP A 145 22.22 10.83 -10.89
C ASP A 145 21.52 12.14 -10.50
N ALA A 146 20.80 12.18 -9.38
CA ALA A 146 19.97 13.32 -8.96
C ALA A 146 20.73 14.37 -8.10
N ALA A 147 22.04 14.51 -8.30
CA ALA A 147 22.92 15.39 -7.51
C ALA A 147 23.23 16.72 -8.21
#